data_AF-A0A3M2BG87-F1
#
_entry.id   AF-A0A3M2BG87-F1
#
_cell.length_a   1.000
_cell.length_b   1.000
_cell.length_c   1.000
_cell.angle_alpha   90.00
_cell.angle_beta   90.00
_cell.angle_gamma   90.00
#
_symmetry.space_group_name_H-M   'P 1'
#
loop_
_entity.id
_entity.type
_entity.pdbx_description
1 polymer ?
#
loop_
_entity_poly.entity_id
_entity_poly.type
_entity_poly.pdbx_seq_one_letter_code
_entity_poly.pdbx_strand_id
1 'polypeptide(L)'
;MRTGQRSTTRIALLVVGVLLVLYLGSIGIGYYQASRMQLSKLSPSKFTVFGFPARAMEERRWKIIITHEVPKVVEQLREVGFERPEFGREDQHNFKRVPIDEVIRTLPVVLTEQHIEKVWVEERAAETLRAQGKYYVVHLRLTSEGRARLWRYAREQVAQLRALGEKPRDERLLLMVGDQPWASPIISSEVASSWWLLSRFSMLQSSDVQIFPIYDEEIAHTIAQGFDEAKRKALAKATGGAP
;
A
#
# COMPACT_ATOMS: atom_id res chain seq x y z
N MET A 1 11.65 0.22 55.44
CA MET A 1 11.52 0.66 54.03
C MET A 1 10.59 -0.25 53.19
N ARG A 2 9.35 -0.54 53.60
CA ARG A 2 8.40 -1.40 52.83
C ARG A 2 7.09 -0.71 52.42
N THR A 3 6.82 0.50 52.91
CA THR A 3 5.60 1.26 52.63
C THR A 3 5.65 2.04 51.30
N GLY A 4 6.83 2.53 50.90
CA GLY A 4 7.00 3.27 49.62
C GLY A 4 6.82 2.40 48.38
N GLN A 5 7.16 1.11 48.45
CA GLN A 5 7.15 0.18 47.32
C GLN A 5 5.72 -0.28 46.94
N ARG A 6 4.81 -0.45 47.92
CA ARG A 6 3.39 -0.79 47.66
C ARG A 6 2.59 0.37 47.07
N SER A 7 2.94 1.60 47.43
CA SER A 7 2.33 2.82 46.89
C SER A 7 2.69 3.01 45.41
N THR A 8 3.97 2.86 45.07
CA THR A 8 4.47 2.96 43.69
C THR A 8 3.90 1.88 42.78
N THR A 9 3.74 0.62 43.24
CA THR A 9 3.11 -0.43 42.44
C THR A 9 1.63 -0.14 42.13
N ARG A 10 0.88 0.42 43.09
CA ARG A 10 -0.52 0.81 42.87
C ARG A 10 -0.66 1.95 41.88
N ILE A 11 0.20 2.97 42.00
CA ILE A 11 0.24 4.09 41.06
C ILE A 11 0.62 3.60 39.66
N ALA A 12 1.63 2.72 39.55
CA ALA A 12 2.03 2.14 38.28
C ALA A 12 0.90 1.32 37.63
N LEU A 13 0.20 0.48 38.38
CA LEU A 13 -0.97 -0.27 37.89
C LEU A 13 -2.10 0.66 37.43
N LEU A 14 -2.34 1.76 38.15
CA LEU A 14 -3.37 2.74 37.80
C LEU A 14 -2.99 3.47 36.50
N VAL A 15 -1.74 3.91 36.37
CA VAL A 15 -1.22 4.54 35.15
C VAL A 15 -1.27 3.57 33.97
N VAL A 16 -0.82 2.32 34.13
CA VAL A 16 -0.91 1.30 33.08
C VAL A 16 -2.36 1.01 32.72
N GLY A 17 -3.26 0.90 33.70
CA GLY A 17 -4.68 0.69 33.47
C GLY A 17 -5.32 1.84 32.69
N VAL A 18 -5.03 3.09 33.06
CA VAL A 18 -5.52 4.29 32.35
C VAL A 18 -4.97 4.35 30.94
N LEU A 19 -3.68 4.09 30.75
CA LEU A 19 -3.06 4.03 29.43
C LEU A 19 -3.70 2.94 28.57
N LEU A 20 -3.98 1.77 29.14
CA LEU A 20 -4.61 0.65 28.43
C LEU A 20 -6.06 0.96 28.04
N VAL A 21 -6.83 1.63 28.90
CA VAL A 21 -8.20 2.08 28.58
C VAL A 21 -8.19 3.17 27.51
N LEU A 22 -7.31 4.17 27.61
CA LEU A 22 -7.17 5.21 26.58
C LEU A 22 -6.75 4.60 25.24
N TYR A 23 -5.85 3.64 25.28
CA TYR A 23 -5.39 2.87 24.13
C TYR A 23 -6.54 2.08 23.48
N LEU A 24 -7.26 1.24 24.26
CA LEU A 24 -8.40 0.46 23.76
C LEU A 24 -9.57 1.33 23.29
N GLY A 25 -9.82 2.46 23.98
CA GLY A 25 -10.82 3.45 23.59
C GLY A 25 -10.48 4.11 22.26
N SER A 26 -9.21 4.49 22.06
CA SER A 26 -8.73 5.00 20.77
C SER A 26 -8.89 3.96 19.67
N ILE A 27 -8.66 2.67 19.99
CA ILE A 27 -8.86 1.55 19.06
C ILE A 27 -10.30 1.44 18.61
N GLY A 28 -11.23 1.43 19.57
CA GLY A 28 -12.66 1.34 19.28
C GLY A 28 -13.16 2.51 18.44
N ILE A 29 -12.74 3.74 18.77
CA ILE A 29 -13.21 4.95 18.10
C ILE A 29 -12.69 5.01 16.66
N GLY A 30 -11.40 4.77 16.40
CA GLY A 30 -10.84 4.82 15.05
C GLY A 30 -11.44 3.75 14.13
N TYR A 31 -11.63 2.53 14.66
CA TYR A 31 -12.36 1.47 13.96
C TYR A 31 -13.80 1.89 13.64
N TYR A 32 -14.51 2.42 14.63
CA TYR A 32 -15.90 2.84 14.48
C TYR A 32 -16.05 3.93 13.42
N GLN A 33 -15.21 4.96 13.45
CA GLN A 33 -15.20 6.04 12.47
C GLN A 33 -14.92 5.51 11.06
N ALA A 34 -13.86 4.73 10.87
CA ALA A 34 -13.51 4.19 9.55
C ALA A 34 -14.58 3.23 9.00
N SER A 35 -15.22 2.44 9.86
CA SER A 35 -16.28 1.51 9.46
C SER A 35 -17.56 2.20 8.99
N ARG A 36 -17.83 3.43 9.47
CA ARG A 36 -19.01 4.22 9.11
C ARG A 36 -18.74 5.32 8.08
N MET A 37 -17.49 5.51 7.66
CA MET A 37 -17.19 6.44 6.57
C MET A 37 -17.85 5.95 5.28
N GLN A 38 -18.70 6.80 4.71
CA GLN A 38 -19.25 6.59 3.38
C GLN A 38 -18.17 6.89 2.34
N LEU A 39 -17.45 5.85 1.94
CA LEU A 39 -16.40 5.94 0.93
C LEU A 39 -17.03 5.75 -0.45
N SER A 40 -17.20 6.85 -1.19
CA SER A 40 -17.69 6.83 -2.56
C SER A 40 -16.71 6.10 -3.49
N LYS A 41 -17.23 5.52 -4.57
CA LYS A 41 -16.40 4.90 -5.61
C LYS A 41 -15.55 5.98 -6.28
N LEU A 42 -14.26 5.72 -6.43
CA LEU A 42 -13.32 6.64 -7.07
C LEU A 42 -13.23 6.39 -8.57
N SER A 43 -13.06 7.47 -9.33
CA SER A 43 -12.62 7.42 -10.73
C SER A 43 -11.09 7.53 -10.79
N PRO A 44 -10.44 6.92 -11.79
CA PRO A 44 -9.01 7.11 -12.03
C PRO A 44 -8.66 8.58 -12.27
N SER A 45 -7.47 8.97 -11.81
CA SER A 45 -6.85 10.28 -11.99
C SER A 45 -5.42 10.13 -12.53
N LYS A 46 -4.68 11.25 -12.67
CA LYS A 46 -3.28 11.24 -13.13
C LYS A 46 -2.31 10.63 -12.12
N PHE A 47 -2.71 10.44 -10.86
CA PHE A 47 -1.95 9.63 -9.90
C PHE A 47 -2.93 8.69 -9.20
N THR A 48 -2.94 7.43 -9.62
CA THR A 48 -3.93 6.45 -9.16
C THR A 48 -3.26 5.24 -8.57
N VAL A 49 -3.73 4.81 -7.40
CA VAL A 49 -3.36 3.54 -6.79
C VAL A 49 -4.52 2.58 -6.95
N PHE A 50 -4.33 1.58 -7.78
CA PHE A 50 -5.27 0.51 -8.01
C PHE A 50 -5.03 -0.64 -7.04
N GLY A 51 -6.10 -1.30 -6.62
CA GLY A 51 -6.02 -2.59 -5.94
C GLY A 51 -5.85 -3.69 -6.98
N PHE A 52 -4.92 -4.62 -6.76
CA PHE A 52 -4.68 -5.74 -7.65
C PHE A 52 -5.15 -7.04 -6.98
N PRO A 53 -6.44 -7.42 -7.11
CA PRO A 53 -7.03 -8.57 -6.44
C PRO A 53 -6.49 -9.88 -7.02
N ALA A 54 -5.54 -10.52 -6.31
CA ALA A 54 -4.85 -11.71 -6.80
C ALA A 54 -5.84 -12.86 -7.09
N ARG A 55 -6.84 -13.05 -6.23
CA ARG A 55 -7.87 -14.08 -6.37
C ARG A 55 -8.70 -13.90 -7.64
N ALA A 56 -9.16 -12.68 -7.93
CA ALA A 56 -9.97 -12.43 -9.12
C ALA A 56 -9.17 -12.68 -10.41
N MET A 57 -7.86 -12.43 -10.37
CA MET A 57 -6.96 -12.70 -11.50
C MET A 57 -6.73 -14.20 -11.71
N GLU A 58 -6.55 -14.96 -10.63
CA GLU A 58 -6.45 -16.42 -10.66
C GLU A 58 -7.74 -17.08 -11.16
N GLU A 59 -8.89 -16.67 -10.64
CA GLU A 59 -10.21 -17.16 -11.07
C GLU A 59 -10.45 -16.91 -12.56
N ARG A 60 -9.97 -15.75 -13.06
CA ARG A 60 -10.02 -15.38 -14.47
C ARG A 60 -8.92 -16.02 -15.32
N ARG A 61 -7.95 -16.70 -14.69
CA ARG A 61 -6.76 -17.30 -15.32
C ARG A 61 -6.01 -16.29 -16.22
N TRP A 62 -5.82 -15.07 -15.73
CA TRP A 62 -5.13 -14.03 -16.50
C TRP A 62 -3.62 -14.06 -16.30
N LYS A 63 -2.87 -14.05 -17.40
CA LYS A 63 -1.41 -13.82 -17.43
C LYS A 63 -1.17 -12.44 -18.05
N ILE A 64 -0.64 -11.51 -17.26
CA ILE A 64 -0.46 -10.12 -17.70
C ILE A 64 0.70 -10.04 -18.68
N ILE A 65 0.43 -9.49 -19.86
CA ILE A 65 1.49 -9.06 -20.76
C ILE A 65 1.77 -7.59 -20.48
N ILE A 66 2.96 -7.32 -19.98
CA ILE A 66 3.51 -5.97 -19.89
C ILE A 66 4.16 -5.70 -21.25
N THR A 67 3.46 -4.94 -22.10
CA THR A 67 3.88 -4.64 -23.48
C THR A 67 4.94 -3.55 -23.57
N HIS A 68 5.15 -2.81 -22.48
CA HIS A 68 6.10 -1.70 -22.38
C HIS A 68 7.23 -2.11 -21.44
N GLU A 69 8.46 -1.62 -21.65
CA GLU A 69 9.52 -1.78 -20.65
C GLU A 69 9.15 -1.00 -19.40
N VAL A 70 8.44 -1.65 -18.47
CA VAL A 70 8.29 -1.12 -17.12
C VAL A 70 9.66 -1.20 -16.49
N PRO A 71 10.24 -0.07 -16.06
CA PRO A 71 11.51 -0.13 -15.36
C PRO A 71 11.39 -1.06 -14.16
N LYS A 72 12.26 -2.07 -14.09
CA LYS A 72 12.12 -3.16 -13.11
C LYS A 72 12.33 -2.64 -11.69
N VAL A 73 11.24 -2.36 -10.98
CA VAL A 73 11.18 -2.43 -9.52
C VAL A 73 11.24 -3.92 -9.18
N VAL A 74 12.45 -4.44 -8.94
CA VAL A 74 12.67 -5.88 -8.76
C VAL A 74 12.05 -6.31 -7.42
N GLU A 75 11.01 -7.14 -7.51
CA GLU A 75 10.46 -7.88 -6.40
C GLU A 75 11.58 -8.69 -5.72
N GLN A 76 11.62 -8.68 -4.38
CA GLN A 76 12.55 -9.48 -3.60
C GLN A 76 12.70 -10.88 -4.21
N LEU A 77 13.91 -11.18 -4.69
CA LEU A 77 14.36 -12.53 -4.99
C LEU A 77 14.23 -13.35 -3.70
N ARG A 78 13.08 -13.99 -3.48
CA ARG A 78 13.08 -15.31 -2.86
C ARG A 78 13.94 -16.17 -3.80
N GLU A 79 14.87 -16.92 -3.23
CA GLU A 79 15.67 -17.94 -3.92
C GLU A 79 14.74 -19.02 -4.51
N VAL A 80 14.06 -18.67 -5.58
CA VAL A 80 13.46 -19.56 -6.55
C VAL A 80 14.27 -19.23 -7.80
N GLY A 81 15.02 -20.20 -8.32
CA GLY A 81 15.83 -20.00 -9.51
C GLY A 81 15.01 -19.28 -10.57
N PHE A 82 15.35 -18.03 -10.86
CA PHE A 82 14.70 -17.27 -11.92
C PHE A 82 15.28 -17.76 -13.24
N GLU A 83 14.84 -18.93 -13.69
CA GLU A 83 14.94 -19.26 -15.10
C GLU A 83 14.12 -18.20 -15.84
N ARG A 84 14.78 -17.43 -16.71
CA ARG A 84 14.08 -16.53 -17.64
C ARG A 84 13.07 -17.41 -18.38
N PRO A 85 11.76 -17.24 -18.19
CA PRO A 85 10.80 -18.10 -18.87
C PRO A 85 11.05 -17.91 -20.36
N GLU A 86 11.46 -18.98 -21.04
CA GLU A 86 11.67 -18.92 -22.48
C GLU A 86 10.37 -18.38 -23.10
N PHE A 87 10.49 -17.25 -23.80
CA PHE A 87 9.37 -16.63 -24.50
C PHE A 87 8.70 -17.71 -25.38
N GLY A 88 7.55 -18.21 -24.94
CA GLY A 88 6.75 -19.19 -25.67
C GLY A 88 6.75 -20.64 -25.17
N ARG A 89 7.52 -21.01 -24.13
CA ARG A 89 7.63 -22.43 -23.72
C ARG A 89 6.89 -22.87 -22.47
N GLU A 90 6.43 -21.95 -21.63
CA GLU A 90 5.58 -22.29 -20.47
C GLU A 90 4.16 -21.70 -20.58
N ASP A 91 3.19 -22.62 -20.48
CA ASP A 91 1.74 -22.42 -20.42
C ASP A 91 1.00 -22.17 -21.74
N GLN A 92 0.89 -23.21 -22.59
CA GLN A 92 -0.01 -23.16 -23.75
C GLN A 92 -1.45 -23.58 -23.44
N HIS A 93 -1.82 -24.07 -22.24
CA HIS A 93 -3.08 -24.82 -22.12
C HIS A 93 -4.17 -24.28 -21.20
N ASN A 94 -3.98 -23.21 -20.40
CA ASN A 94 -5.07 -22.74 -19.52
C ASN A 94 -5.13 -21.25 -19.14
N PHE A 95 -4.22 -20.39 -19.60
CA PHE A 95 -4.22 -18.97 -19.20
C PHE A 95 -4.55 -18.04 -20.37
N LYS A 96 -5.49 -17.10 -20.14
CA LYS A 96 -5.77 -16.00 -21.06
C LYS A 96 -4.70 -14.94 -20.87
N ARG A 97 -3.96 -14.64 -21.94
CA ARG A 97 -3.02 -13.52 -21.92
C ARG A 97 -3.78 -12.21 -22.15
N VAL A 98 -3.57 -11.22 -21.27
CA VAL A 98 -4.32 -9.96 -21.29
C VAL A 98 -3.34 -8.78 -21.20
N PRO A 99 -3.47 -7.76 -22.09
CA PRO A 99 -2.69 -6.52 -21.99
C PRO A 99 -2.92 -5.81 -20.65
N ILE A 100 -1.88 -5.20 -20.08
CA ILE A 100 -2.01 -4.50 -18.79
C ILE A 100 -3.07 -3.39 -18.79
N ASP A 101 -3.30 -2.72 -19.93
CA ASP A 101 -4.33 -1.68 -20.07
C ASP A 101 -5.75 -2.23 -19.90
N GLU A 102 -6.00 -3.45 -20.39
CA GLU A 102 -7.28 -4.13 -20.19
C GLU A 102 -7.46 -4.54 -18.73
N VAL A 103 -6.37 -4.95 -18.07
CA VAL A 103 -6.39 -5.29 -16.64
C VAL A 103 -6.73 -4.05 -15.81
N ILE A 104 -6.04 -2.92 -16.03
CA ILE A 104 -6.23 -1.65 -15.31
C ILE A 104 -7.69 -1.19 -15.33
N ARG A 105 -8.38 -1.33 -16.46
CA ARG A 105 -9.82 -0.97 -16.58
C ARG A 105 -10.74 -1.76 -15.65
N THR A 106 -10.29 -2.93 -15.19
CA THR A 106 -11.07 -3.79 -14.29
C THR A 106 -10.65 -3.67 -12.83
N LEU A 107 -9.53 -2.99 -12.54
CA LEU A 107 -9.02 -2.87 -11.18
C LEU A 107 -9.82 -1.84 -10.37
N PRO A 108 -10.13 -2.12 -9.09
CA PRO A 108 -10.72 -1.12 -8.22
C PRO A 108 -9.72 0.02 -7.95
N VAL A 109 -10.18 1.26 -8.07
CA VAL A 109 -9.41 2.43 -7.65
C VAL A 109 -9.48 2.53 -6.13
N VAL A 110 -8.32 2.43 -5.46
CA VAL A 110 -8.22 2.47 -4.00
C VAL A 110 -7.88 3.87 -3.51
N LEU A 111 -6.89 4.52 -4.15
CA LEU A 111 -6.46 5.88 -3.82
C LEU A 111 -6.22 6.70 -5.09
N THR A 112 -6.28 8.02 -4.92
CA THR A 112 -5.86 9.04 -5.89
C THR A 112 -5.00 10.08 -5.18
N GLU A 113 -4.46 11.08 -5.89
CA GLU A 113 -3.66 12.17 -5.32
C GLU A 113 -4.35 12.91 -4.16
N GLN A 114 -5.69 12.99 -4.17
CA GLN A 114 -6.47 13.66 -3.13
C GLN A 114 -6.38 12.96 -1.77
N HIS A 115 -6.06 11.66 -1.77
CA HIS A 115 -6.00 10.82 -0.58
C HIS A 115 -4.59 10.74 0.00
N ILE A 116 -3.64 11.50 -0.56
CA ILE A 116 -2.23 11.48 -0.19
C ILE A 116 -1.85 12.89 0.30
N GLU A 117 -1.41 12.96 1.55
CA GLU A 117 -0.93 14.19 2.17
C GLU A 117 0.43 14.59 1.60
N LYS A 118 1.38 13.65 1.60
CA LYS A 118 2.78 13.91 1.25
C LYS A 118 3.44 12.68 0.63
N VAL A 119 4.35 12.90 -0.30
CA VAL A 119 5.25 11.89 -0.88
C VAL A 119 6.70 12.34 -0.70
N TRP A 120 7.61 11.41 -0.38
CA TRP A 120 9.05 11.68 -0.35
C TRP A 120 9.85 10.43 -0.69
N VAL A 121 11.11 10.64 -1.06
CA VAL A 121 12.07 9.57 -1.36
C VAL A 121 13.06 9.45 -0.20
N GLU A 122 13.37 8.23 0.21
CA GLU A 122 14.42 7.91 1.19
C GLU A 122 15.46 7.02 0.50
N GLU A 123 16.74 7.41 0.53
CA GLU A 123 17.85 6.53 0.14
C GLU A 123 18.22 5.62 1.32
N ARG A 124 18.35 4.31 1.06
CA ARG A 124 18.76 3.31 2.05
C ARG A 124 19.95 2.50 1.56
N ALA A 125 20.86 2.22 2.48
CA ALA A 125 21.96 1.30 2.22
C ALA A 125 21.43 -0.14 2.18
N ALA A 126 21.87 -0.90 1.18
CA ALA A 126 21.57 -2.32 1.08
C ALA A 126 22.62 -3.12 1.85
N GLU A 127 22.45 -3.34 3.15
CA GLU A 127 23.39 -4.18 3.93
C GLU A 127 23.37 -5.66 3.52
N THR A 128 22.30 -6.14 2.86
CA THR A 128 22.07 -7.56 2.56
C THR A 128 21.93 -7.91 1.08
N LEU A 129 21.83 -6.92 0.17
CA LEU A 129 21.56 -7.17 -1.26
C LEU A 129 22.86 -6.99 -2.07
N ARG A 130 23.50 -8.13 -2.37
CA ARG A 130 24.87 -8.26 -2.92
C ARG A 130 25.17 -7.55 -4.26
N ALA A 131 24.21 -6.86 -4.89
CA ALA A 131 24.36 -6.34 -6.26
C ALA A 131 24.46 -4.80 -6.38
N GLN A 132 23.87 -4.03 -5.46
CA GLN A 132 23.89 -2.55 -5.49
C GLN A 132 23.93 -2.02 -4.06
N GLY A 133 24.85 -1.07 -3.78
CA GLY A 133 25.10 -0.56 -2.42
C GLY A 133 23.99 0.31 -1.83
N LYS A 134 23.05 0.76 -2.66
CA LYS A 134 21.92 1.60 -2.24
C LYS A 134 20.65 1.26 -3.01
N TYR A 135 19.51 1.51 -2.38
CA TYR A 135 18.18 1.48 -2.98
C TYR A 135 17.37 2.65 -2.43
N TYR A 136 16.34 3.04 -3.16
CA TYR A 136 15.44 4.12 -2.85
C TYR A 136 14.08 3.55 -2.43
N VAL A 137 13.43 4.25 -1.50
CA VAL A 137 12.09 3.96 -1.03
C VAL A 137 11.23 5.19 -1.28
N VAL A 138 10.12 5.03 -1.99
CA VAL A 138 9.11 6.10 -2.10
C VAL A 138 8.09 5.90 -1.01
N HIS A 139 7.97 6.90 -0.16
CA HIS A 139 7.03 6.92 0.96
C HIS A 139 5.80 7.75 0.61
N LEU A 140 4.62 7.20 0.90
CA LEU A 140 3.35 7.89 0.81
C LEU A 140 2.80 8.07 2.22
N ARG A 141 2.44 9.30 2.58
CA ARG A 141 1.63 9.62 3.75
C ARG A 141 0.21 9.91 3.29
N LEU A 142 -0.75 9.18 3.81
CA LEU A 142 -2.15 9.22 3.43
C LEU A 142 -2.93 10.21 4.29
N THR A 143 -4.02 10.75 3.75
CA THR A 143 -5.01 11.48 4.54
C THR A 143 -5.78 10.51 5.45
N SER A 144 -6.55 11.02 6.40
CA SER A 144 -7.47 10.21 7.20
C SER A 144 -8.41 9.36 6.33
N GLU A 145 -8.97 9.93 5.26
CA GLU A 145 -9.78 9.22 4.28
C GLU A 145 -8.96 8.18 3.50
N GLY A 146 -7.75 8.54 3.06
CA GLY A 146 -6.87 7.61 2.36
C GLY A 146 -6.51 6.38 3.19
N ARG A 147 -6.22 6.57 4.49
CA ARG A 147 -5.98 5.47 5.45
C ARG A 147 -7.20 4.57 5.58
N ALA A 148 -8.39 5.15 5.73
CA ALA A 148 -9.63 4.39 5.84
C ALA A 148 -9.94 3.58 4.56
N ARG A 149 -9.71 4.17 3.37
CA ARG A 149 -9.87 3.48 2.07
C ARG A 149 -8.92 2.31 1.93
N LEU A 150 -7.64 2.52 2.19
CA LEU A 150 -6.64 1.46 2.09
C LEU A 150 -6.90 0.33 3.10
N TRP A 151 -7.24 0.68 4.34
CA TRP A 151 -7.59 -0.28 5.39
C TRP A 151 -8.82 -1.11 5.01
N ARG A 152 -9.87 -0.47 4.48
CA ARG A 152 -11.09 -1.16 4.04
C ARG A 152 -10.80 -2.11 2.88
N TYR A 153 -10.05 -1.67 1.88
CA TYR A 153 -9.61 -2.52 0.78
C TYR A 153 -8.81 -3.73 1.31
N ALA A 154 -7.84 -3.49 2.19
CA ALA A 154 -7.03 -4.55 2.77
C ALA A 154 -7.89 -5.53 3.61
N ARG A 155 -8.90 -5.07 4.33
CA ARG A 155 -9.82 -5.97 5.05
C ARG A 155 -10.69 -6.80 4.11
N GLU A 156 -11.20 -6.20 3.06
CA GLU A 156 -12.06 -6.87 2.09
C GLU A 156 -11.29 -7.91 1.27
N GLN A 157 -10.02 -7.65 0.95
CA GLN A 157 -9.22 -8.53 0.06
C GLN A 157 -8.20 -9.41 0.81
N VAL A 158 -7.52 -8.90 1.84
CA VAL A 158 -6.41 -9.58 2.54
C VAL A 158 -6.86 -10.33 3.80
N ALA A 159 -7.79 -9.76 4.58
CA ALA A 159 -8.21 -10.32 5.87
C ALA A 159 -9.39 -11.30 5.77
N GLN A 160 -9.64 -11.89 4.60
CA GLN A 160 -10.65 -12.93 4.45
C GLN A 160 -10.28 -14.17 5.27
N LEU A 161 -11.30 -14.84 5.84
CA LEU A 161 -11.15 -16.11 6.55
C LEU A 161 -10.53 -17.15 5.61
N ARG A 162 -9.29 -17.54 5.90
CA ARG A 162 -8.54 -18.54 5.15
C ARG A 162 -8.84 -19.93 5.71
N ALA A 163 -8.86 -20.94 4.84
CA ALA A 163 -8.83 -22.32 5.28
C ALA A 163 -7.48 -22.61 5.97
N LEU A 164 -7.49 -23.47 7.00
CA LEU A 164 -6.27 -23.88 7.69
C LEU A 164 -5.28 -24.51 6.69
N GLY A 165 -4.08 -23.95 6.56
CA GLY A 165 -3.04 -24.40 5.63
C GLY A 165 -2.89 -23.60 4.34
N GLU A 166 -3.75 -22.61 4.09
CA GLU A 166 -3.60 -21.73 2.92
C GLU A 166 -2.46 -20.71 3.12
N LYS A 167 -1.51 -20.66 2.18
CA LYS A 167 -0.38 -19.71 2.24
C LYS A 167 -0.89 -18.26 2.27
N PRO A 168 -0.23 -17.34 3.00
CA PRO A 168 -0.54 -15.92 2.88
C PRO A 168 -0.46 -15.50 1.41
N ARG A 169 -1.54 -14.91 0.91
CA ARG A 169 -1.56 -14.31 -0.41
C ARG A 169 -1.22 -12.84 -0.25
N ASP A 170 -0.13 -12.45 -0.87
CA ASP A 170 0.28 -11.06 -0.95
C ASP A 170 -0.63 -10.36 -1.96
N GLU A 171 -1.55 -9.54 -1.46
CA GLU A 171 -2.30 -8.63 -2.31
C GLU A 171 -1.38 -7.51 -2.78
N ARG A 172 -1.60 -7.05 -4.00
CA ARG A 172 -0.74 -6.06 -4.62
C ARG A 172 -1.52 -4.77 -4.85
N LEU A 173 -0.83 -3.65 -4.82
CA LEU A 173 -1.34 -2.42 -5.41
C LEU A 173 -0.75 -2.28 -6.80
N LEU A 174 -1.31 -1.44 -7.64
CA LEU A 174 -0.68 -0.97 -8.86
C LEU A 174 -0.68 0.55 -8.85
N LEU A 175 0.51 1.14 -8.86
CA LEU A 175 0.67 2.58 -8.95
C LEU A 175 0.74 3.02 -10.41
N MET A 176 -0.16 3.94 -10.78
CA MET A 176 -0.18 4.64 -12.05
C MET A 176 0.20 6.10 -11.83
N VAL A 177 1.17 6.58 -12.61
CA VAL A 177 1.57 7.99 -12.67
C VAL A 177 1.48 8.45 -14.12
N GLY A 178 0.63 9.44 -14.37
CA GLY A 178 0.21 9.77 -15.72
C GLY A 178 -0.51 8.59 -16.37
N ASP A 179 0.01 8.16 -17.51
CA ASP A 179 -0.51 7.02 -18.27
C ASP A 179 0.42 5.79 -18.16
N GLN A 180 1.41 5.82 -17.25
CA GLN A 180 2.42 4.79 -17.09
C GLN A 180 2.24 4.01 -15.77
N PRO A 181 2.25 2.67 -15.81
CA PRO A 181 2.32 1.82 -14.62
C PRO A 181 3.76 1.75 -14.09
N TRP A 182 3.95 1.96 -12.78
CA TRP A 182 5.29 2.08 -12.19
C TRP A 182 5.65 1.00 -11.19
N ALA A 183 4.75 0.65 -10.27
CA ALA A 183 5.09 -0.25 -9.17
C ALA A 183 3.90 -1.06 -8.68
N SER A 184 4.21 -2.23 -8.12
CA SER A 184 3.23 -3.12 -7.52
C SER A 184 3.58 -3.48 -6.07
N PRO A 185 3.53 -2.51 -5.12
CA PRO A 185 3.91 -2.81 -3.74
C PRO A 185 2.95 -3.82 -3.12
N ILE A 186 3.50 -4.72 -2.30
CA ILE A 186 2.74 -5.72 -1.57
C ILE A 186 2.02 -5.05 -0.39
N ILE A 187 0.74 -5.36 -0.24
CA ILE A 187 -0.04 -5.04 0.96
C ILE A 187 0.05 -6.23 1.91
N SER A 188 0.73 -6.03 3.04
CA SER A 188 0.74 -7.02 4.11
C SER A 188 -0.61 -7.10 4.81
N SER A 189 -0.91 -8.25 5.42
CA SER A 189 -2.11 -8.43 6.24
C SER A 189 -2.17 -7.49 7.45
N GLU A 190 -1.05 -6.90 7.85
CA GLU A 190 -1.00 -5.91 8.92
C GLU A 190 -1.82 -4.66 8.56
N VAL A 191 -1.83 -4.25 7.28
CA VAL A 191 -2.61 -3.10 6.80
C VAL A 191 -4.12 -3.30 7.04
N ALA A 192 -4.59 -4.54 7.04
CA ALA A 192 -5.98 -4.89 7.32
C ALA A 192 -6.31 -4.91 8.83
N SER A 193 -5.31 -4.83 9.70
CA SER A 193 -5.51 -4.84 11.15
C SER A 193 -6.04 -3.49 11.64
N SER A 194 -6.90 -3.52 12.67
CA SER A 194 -7.30 -2.30 13.37
C SER A 194 -6.08 -1.59 13.98
N TRP A 195 -5.07 -2.36 14.39
CA TRP A 195 -3.83 -1.83 14.96
C TRP A 195 -3.09 -0.90 13.99
N TRP A 196 -2.90 -1.35 12.75
CA TRP A 196 -2.25 -0.53 11.71
C TRP A 196 -3.00 0.78 11.50
N LEU A 197 -4.33 0.73 11.35
CA LEU A 197 -5.13 1.94 11.11
C LEU A 197 -4.91 3.00 12.20
N LEU A 198 -4.76 2.57 13.45
CA LEU A 198 -4.62 3.44 14.60
C LEU A 198 -3.20 3.94 14.82
N SER A 199 -2.20 3.09 14.56
CA SER A 199 -0.80 3.52 14.58
C SER A 199 -0.54 4.64 13.57
N ARG A 200 -1.35 4.71 12.50
CA ARG A 200 -1.30 5.79 11.51
C ARG A 200 -2.03 7.06 11.93
N PHE A 201 -3.01 6.96 12.83
CA PHE A 201 -3.64 8.13 13.43
C PHE A 201 -2.84 8.74 14.59
N SER A 202 -1.93 7.98 15.22
CA SER A 202 -1.18 8.42 16.40
C SER A 202 0.03 9.33 16.12
N MET A 203 0.21 9.84 14.88
CA MET A 203 1.36 10.64 14.42
C MET A 203 2.76 10.00 14.59
N LEU A 204 2.86 8.83 15.23
CA LEU A 204 4.12 8.14 15.53
C LEU A 204 4.79 7.55 14.30
N GLN A 205 4.06 7.37 13.20
CA GLN A 205 4.61 6.88 11.95
C GLN A 205 4.50 7.93 10.85
N SER A 206 5.62 8.19 10.17
CA SER A 206 5.70 9.19 9.11
C SER A 206 5.10 8.70 7.79
N SER A 207 5.32 7.42 7.45
CA SER A 207 4.99 6.81 6.14
C SER A 207 3.96 5.69 6.26
N ASP A 208 2.84 5.83 5.56
CA ASP A 208 1.72 4.89 5.57
C ASP A 208 1.87 3.76 4.54
N VAL A 209 2.37 4.08 3.34
CA VAL A 209 2.69 3.10 2.28
C VAL A 209 4.13 3.33 1.82
N GLN A 210 4.83 2.24 1.53
CA GLN A 210 6.20 2.26 1.04
C GLN A 210 6.29 1.49 -0.27
N ILE A 211 6.96 2.06 -1.25
CA ILE A 211 7.29 1.43 -2.53
C ILE A 211 8.79 1.17 -2.51
N PHE A 212 9.16 -0.10 -2.38
CA PHE A 212 10.55 -0.54 -2.30
C PHE A 212 10.67 -1.99 -2.79
N PRO A 213 11.88 -2.41 -3.20
CA PRO A 213 13.06 -1.58 -3.43
C PRO A 213 13.03 -0.92 -4.83
N ILE A 214 13.37 0.36 -4.94
CA ILE A 214 13.60 1.04 -6.23
C ILE A 214 15.10 1.27 -6.37
N TYR A 215 15.74 0.72 -7.39
CA TYR A 215 17.20 0.84 -7.53
C TYR A 215 17.65 2.05 -8.33
N ASP A 216 16.77 2.56 -9.18
CA ASP A 216 17.00 3.73 -10.00
C ASP A 216 16.47 4.98 -9.27
N GLU A 217 17.38 5.91 -9.01
CA GLU A 217 17.08 7.20 -8.37
C GLU A 217 16.08 8.02 -9.18
N GLU A 218 16.28 8.08 -10.51
CA GLU A 218 15.46 8.90 -11.40
C GLU A 218 14.01 8.43 -11.37
N ILE A 219 13.80 7.13 -11.22
CA ILE A 219 12.46 6.54 -11.11
C ILE A 219 11.78 6.92 -9.80
N ALA A 220 12.51 6.81 -8.68
CA ALA A 220 11.96 7.18 -7.38
C ALA A 220 11.55 8.67 -7.37
N HIS A 221 12.37 9.54 -7.96
CA HIS A 221 12.06 10.95 -8.11
C HIS A 221 10.93 11.21 -9.11
N THR A 222 10.86 10.48 -10.22
CA THR A 222 9.77 10.60 -11.21
C THR A 222 8.42 10.29 -10.59
N ILE A 223 8.34 9.25 -9.75
CA ILE A 223 7.11 8.91 -9.02
C ILE A 223 6.71 10.06 -8.08
N ALA A 224 7.65 10.59 -7.30
CA ALA A 224 7.38 11.69 -6.38
C ALA A 224 6.98 12.99 -7.11
N GLN A 225 7.66 13.34 -8.20
CA GLN A 225 7.33 14.50 -9.04
C GLN A 225 5.97 14.35 -9.71
N GLY A 226 5.65 13.16 -10.22
CA GLY A 226 4.35 12.89 -10.83
C GLY A 226 3.18 13.02 -9.86
N PHE A 227 3.38 12.73 -8.57
CA PHE A 227 2.40 13.07 -7.53
C PHE A 227 2.19 14.59 -7.41
N ASP A 228 3.27 15.36 -7.31
CA ASP A 228 3.18 16.82 -7.17
C ASP A 228 2.52 17.48 -8.38
N GLU A 229 2.81 16.98 -9.59
CA GLU A 229 2.15 17.43 -10.81
C GLU A 229 0.66 17.11 -10.82
N ALA A 230 0.28 15.88 -10.45
CA ALA A 230 -1.11 15.47 -10.37
C ALA A 230 -1.88 16.35 -9.37
N LYS A 231 -1.28 16.61 -8.19
CA LYS A 231 -1.88 17.47 -7.15
C LYS A 231 -2.03 18.92 -7.62
N ARG A 232 -1.03 19.49 -8.29
CA ARG A 232 -1.12 20.84 -8.89
C ARG A 232 -2.22 20.93 -9.95
N LYS A 233 -2.31 19.95 -10.84
CA LYS A 233 -3.35 19.90 -11.89
C LYS A 233 -4.76 19.74 -11.29
N ALA A 234 -4.91 18.90 -10.26
CA ALA A 234 -6.17 18.74 -9.56
C ALA A 234 -6.62 20.04 -8.88
N LEU A 235 -5.69 20.75 -8.22
CA LEU A 235 -5.95 22.07 -7.61
C LEU A 235 -6.34 23.12 -8.65
N ALA A 236 -5.61 23.22 -9.76
CA ALA A 236 -5.91 24.16 -10.84
C ALA A 236 -7.29 23.91 -11.47
N LYS A 237 -7.69 22.65 -11.63
CA LYS A 237 -9.03 22.28 -12.12
C LYS A 237 -10.13 22.65 -11.13
N ALA A 238 -9.86 22.56 -9.83
CA ALA A 238 -10.82 22.93 -8.79
C ALA A 238 -11.01 24.45 -8.68
N THR A 239 -9.95 25.25 -8.89
CA THR A 239 -10.01 26.72 -8.82
C THR A 239 -10.44 27.38 -10.13
N GLY A 240 -10.14 26.79 -11.29
CA GLY A 240 -10.55 27.31 -12.60
C GLY A 240 -11.97 26.94 -13.06
N GLY A 241 -12.74 26.25 -12.21
CA GLY A 241 -14.08 25.74 -12.51
C GLY A 241 -15.23 26.43 -11.75
N ALA A 242 -15.02 27.62 -11.20
CA ALA A 242 -16.11 28.42 -10.65
C ALA A 242 -16.82 29.18 -11.81
N PRO A 243 -18.15 29.07 -11.97
CA PRO A 243 -18.90 29.86 -12.95
C PRO A 243 -18.83 31.37 -12.67
#